data_AF-A0A2X3AXY3-F1
#
_entry.id   AF-A0A2X3AXY3-F1
#
_cell.length_a   1.000
_cell.length_b   1.000
_cell.length_c   1.000
_cell.angle_alpha   90.00
_cell.angle_beta   90.00
_cell.angle_gamma   90.00
#
_symmetry.space_group_name_H-M   'P 1'
#
loop_
_entity.id
_entity.type
_entity.pdbx_description
1 polymer ?
#
loop_
_entity_poly.entity_id
_entity_poly.type
_entity_poly.pdbx_seq_one_letter_code
_entity_poly.pdbx_strand_id
1 'polypeptide(L)'
;MYINNAHTMRLLDLPQFPQEYRAIASAQAEVLDFLRTQKTLHWVYVSPPALFIPHAPREGRYQIIGEEFRLNANKESKISYADYAIAIIDIACNPLYNKQRIGIMGV
;
A
#
# COMPACT_ATOMS: atom_id res chain seq x y z
N MET A 1 -6.24 -0.64 1.67
CA MET A 1 -6.58 0.42 0.69
C MET A 1 -8.08 0.61 0.63
N TYR A 2 -8.55 1.86 0.53
CA TYR A 2 -9.97 2.20 0.38
C TYR A 2 -10.36 2.27 -1.10
N ILE A 3 -11.60 1.94 -1.44
CA ILE A 3 -12.11 2.02 -2.83
C ILE A 3 -13.06 3.20 -3.03
N ASN A 4 -13.23 4.04 -2.02
CA ASN A 4 -14.02 5.26 -2.08
C ASN A 4 -13.37 6.40 -1.28
N ASN A 5 -13.68 7.65 -1.63
CA ASN A 5 -13.12 8.83 -0.98
C ASN A 5 -13.63 9.03 0.45
N ALA A 6 -14.77 8.43 0.80
CA ALA A 6 -15.33 8.48 2.16
C ALA A 6 -14.58 7.57 3.15
N HIS A 7 -13.65 6.72 2.67
CA HIS A 7 -12.88 5.76 3.47
C HIS A 7 -13.76 4.80 4.29
N THR A 8 -14.94 4.46 3.77
CA THR A 8 -15.89 3.54 4.43
C THR A 8 -15.83 2.12 3.89
N MET A 9 -15.15 1.89 2.75
CA MET A 9 -15.06 0.57 2.12
C MET A 9 -13.64 0.27 1.67
N ARG A 10 -13.10 -0.88 2.08
CA ARG A 10 -11.75 -1.34 1.72
C ARG A 10 -11.80 -2.34 0.58
N LEU A 11 -10.69 -2.48 -0.12
CA LEU A 11 -10.54 -3.47 -1.19
C LEU A 11 -10.82 -4.91 -0.71
N LEU A 12 -10.40 -5.26 0.51
CA LEU A 12 -10.62 -6.58 1.11
C LEU A 12 -12.09 -6.89 1.46
N ASP A 13 -12.93 -5.85 1.56
CA ASP A 13 -14.35 -5.97 1.88
C ASP A 13 -15.18 -6.33 0.63
N LEU A 14 -14.58 -6.32 -0.56
CA LEU A 14 -15.25 -6.69 -1.80
C LEU A 14 -15.60 -8.20 -1.82
N PRO A 15 -16.81 -8.58 -2.29
CA PRO A 15 -17.18 -9.99 -2.47
C PRO A 15 -16.21 -10.76 -3.36
N GLN A 16 -15.70 -10.11 -4.40
CA GLN A 16 -14.75 -10.66 -5.37
C GLN A 16 -13.28 -10.61 -4.92
N PHE A 17 -12.98 -10.17 -3.69
CA PHE A 17 -11.61 -10.20 -3.19
C PHE A 17 -11.10 -11.66 -3.12
N PRO A 18 -9.90 -11.98 -3.61
CA PRO A 18 -9.43 -13.36 -3.66
C PRO A 18 -9.34 -13.97 -2.26
N GLN A 19 -9.95 -15.15 -2.08
CA GLN A 19 -10.10 -15.79 -0.78
C GLN A 19 -8.74 -16.18 -0.19
N GLU A 20 -7.79 -16.57 -1.02
CA GLU A 20 -6.43 -16.96 -0.65
C GLU A 20 -5.63 -15.83 0.01
N TYR A 21 -5.95 -14.57 -0.30
CA TYR A 21 -5.29 -13.40 0.29
C TYR A 21 -6.05 -12.81 1.46
N ARG A 22 -7.29 -13.24 1.73
CA ARG A 22 -8.15 -12.62 2.75
C ARG A 22 -7.55 -12.72 4.14
N ALA A 23 -6.99 -13.87 4.51
CA ALA A 23 -6.37 -14.05 5.83
C ALA A 23 -5.22 -13.07 6.07
N ILE A 24 -4.29 -12.97 5.13
CA ILE A 24 -3.15 -12.05 5.27
C ILE A 24 -3.60 -10.58 5.17
N ALA A 25 -4.56 -10.25 4.31
CA ALA A 25 -5.09 -8.89 4.18
C ALA A 25 -5.81 -8.43 5.46
N SER A 26 -6.57 -9.31 6.12
CA SER A 26 -7.21 -9.00 7.40
C SER A 26 -6.18 -8.78 8.51
N ALA A 27 -5.18 -9.65 8.64
CA ALA A 27 -4.11 -9.48 9.63
C ALA A 27 -3.34 -8.16 9.43
N GLN A 28 -3.07 -7.80 8.18
CA GLN A 28 -2.43 -6.53 7.82
C GLN A 28 -3.33 -5.32 8.13
N ALA A 29 -4.64 -5.44 7.94
CA ALA A 29 -5.59 -4.40 8.36
C ALA A 29 -5.62 -4.21 9.89
N GLU A 30 -5.57 -5.31 10.67
CA GLU A 30 -5.48 -5.25 12.13
C GLU A 30 -4.20 -4.54 12.60
N VAL A 31 -3.06 -4.80 11.95
CA VAL A 31 -1.80 -4.08 12.23
C VAL A 31 -1.95 -2.58 11.98
N LEU A 32 -2.58 -2.19 10.86
CA LEU A 32 -2.80 -0.78 10.55
C LEU A 32 -3.72 -0.12 11.60
N ASP A 33 -4.81 -0.79 11.98
CA ASP A 33 -5.72 -0.27 13.01
C ASP A 33 -5.00 -0.12 14.35
N PHE A 34 -4.16 -1.09 14.73
CA PHE A 34 -3.29 -0.97 15.90
C PHE A 34 -2.34 0.24 15.80
N LEU A 35 -1.65 0.42 14.68
CA LEU A 35 -0.72 1.55 14.47
C LEU A 35 -1.42 2.90 14.59
N ARG A 36 -2.65 3.02 14.09
CA ARG A 36 -3.47 4.24 14.22
C ARG A 36 -3.80 4.61 15.67
N THR A 37 -3.78 3.65 16.60
CA THR A 37 -3.96 3.94 18.03
C THR A 37 -2.69 4.46 18.71
N GLN A 38 -1.51 4.32 18.07
CA GLN A 38 -0.23 4.64 18.68
C GLN A 38 0.02 6.16 18.71
N LYS A 39 0.18 6.71 19.92
CA LYS A 39 0.38 8.16 20.12
C LYS A 39 1.84 8.58 20.08
N THR A 40 2.75 7.74 20.56
CA THR A 40 4.18 8.06 20.69
C THR A 40 5.06 7.39 19.65
N LEU A 41 4.57 6.32 19.00
CA LEU A 41 5.30 5.62 17.95
C LEU A 41 5.31 6.44 16.66
N HIS A 42 6.49 6.59 16.07
CA HIS A 42 6.66 7.02 14.69
C HIS A 42 6.51 5.82 13.77
N TRP A 43 5.54 5.86 12.88
CA TRP A 43 5.25 4.77 11.96
C TRP A 43 4.84 5.29 10.60
N VAL A 44 5.13 4.50 9.56
CA VAL A 44 4.55 4.67 8.22
C VAL A 44 4.10 3.30 7.78
N TYR A 45 2.84 3.18 7.38
CA TYR A 45 2.31 1.94 6.83
C TYR A 45 2.31 2.06 5.31
N VAL A 46 3.18 1.28 4.65
CA VAL A 46 3.36 1.33 3.20
C VAL A 46 2.68 0.12 2.59
N SER A 47 1.59 0.35 1.85
CA SER A 47 0.88 -0.72 1.14
C SER A 47 1.47 -0.91 -0.26
N PRO A 48 1.81 -2.15 -0.66
CA PRO A 48 2.10 -2.42 -2.07
C PRO A 48 0.81 -2.36 -2.92
N PRO A 49 0.95 -2.24 -4.25
CA PRO A 49 -0.11 -2.51 -5.20
C PRO A 49 -0.62 -3.97 -5.12
N ALA A 50 -1.72 -4.27 -5.80
CA ALA A 50 -2.32 -5.61 -5.78
C ALA A 50 -1.40 -6.71 -6.35
N LEU A 51 -0.63 -6.40 -7.40
CA LEU A 51 0.38 -7.28 -7.98
C LEU A 51 1.76 -6.86 -7.49
N PHE A 52 2.28 -7.59 -6.51
CA PHE A 52 3.59 -7.36 -5.96
C PHE A 52 4.56 -8.42 -6.49
N ILE A 53 5.42 -8.06 -7.45
CA ILE A 53 6.09 -9.02 -8.34
C ILE A 53 7.59 -9.14 -7.96
N PRO A 54 8.04 -10.28 -7.40
CA PRO A 54 9.41 -10.42 -6.89
C PRO A 54 10.52 -10.28 -7.94
N HIS A 55 10.30 -10.83 -9.13
CA HIS A 55 11.33 -10.93 -10.17
C HIS A 55 11.10 -9.99 -11.36
N ALA A 56 10.16 -9.04 -11.24
CA ALA A 56 9.98 -8.02 -12.27
C ALA A 56 11.25 -7.13 -12.35
N PRO A 57 11.65 -6.68 -13.55
CA PRO A 57 12.75 -5.74 -13.71
C PRO A 57 12.52 -4.46 -12.91
N ARG A 58 13.62 -3.84 -12.47
CA ARG A 58 13.60 -2.49 -11.90
C ARG A 58 13.29 -1.49 -13.00
N GLU A 59 12.20 -0.75 -12.86
CA GLU A 59 11.81 0.33 -13.78
C GLU A 59 12.34 1.69 -13.30
N GLY A 60 12.69 1.80 -12.01
CA GLY A 60 13.27 2.99 -11.40
C GLY A 60 12.29 4.13 -11.19
N ARG A 61 10.98 3.87 -11.34
CA ARG A 61 9.91 4.85 -11.21
C ARG A 61 8.76 4.26 -10.41
N TYR A 62 8.20 5.07 -9.53
CA TYR A 62 7.01 4.73 -8.76
C TYR A 62 6.28 6.02 -8.38
N GLN A 63 5.03 5.89 -7.94
CA GLN A 63 4.23 6.97 -7.36
C GLN A 63 3.85 6.62 -5.94
N ILE A 64 3.98 7.58 -5.03
CA ILE A 64 3.38 7.51 -3.71
C ILE A 64 1.94 8.01 -3.83
N ILE A 65 1.01 7.19 -3.40
CA ILE A 65 -0.42 7.50 -3.38
C ILE A 65 -0.93 7.53 -1.94
N GLY A 66 -2.12 8.11 -1.76
CA GLY A 66 -2.78 8.17 -0.46
C GLY A 66 -3.37 6.84 -0.01
N GLU A 67 -4.51 6.91 0.64
CA GLU A 67 -5.16 5.74 1.22
C GLU A 67 -6.04 4.98 0.20
N GLU A 68 -6.38 5.59 -0.92
CA GLU A 68 -7.23 5.02 -1.95
C GLU A 68 -6.46 4.05 -2.85
N PHE A 69 -7.13 2.96 -3.21
CA PHE A 69 -6.68 2.04 -4.25
C PHE A 69 -6.66 2.78 -5.59
N ARG A 70 -5.56 2.62 -6.34
CA ARG A 70 -5.41 3.21 -7.67
C ARG A 70 -4.87 2.19 -8.66
N LEU A 71 -5.22 2.44 -9.91
CA LEU A 71 -4.62 1.80 -11.09
C LEU A 71 -3.75 2.83 -11.80
N ASN A 72 -2.68 2.36 -12.46
CA ASN A 72 -1.86 3.18 -13.35
C ASN A 72 -2.59 3.46 -14.68
N ALA A 73 -1.91 4.15 -15.61
CA ALA A 73 -2.45 4.47 -16.94
C ALA A 73 -2.83 3.23 -17.76
N ASN A 74 -2.20 2.09 -17.49
CA ASN A 74 -2.48 0.80 -18.14
C ASN A 74 -3.60 0.00 -17.45
N LYS A 75 -4.29 0.59 -16.47
CA LYS A 75 -5.32 -0.06 -15.63
C LYS A 75 -4.78 -1.21 -14.77
N GLU A 76 -3.52 -1.14 -14.38
CA GLU A 76 -2.84 -2.13 -13.55
C GLU A 76 -2.55 -1.58 -12.15
N SER A 77 -2.51 -2.47 -11.15
CA SER A 77 -1.99 -2.17 -9.82
C SER A 77 -0.81 -3.09 -9.59
N LYS A 78 0.40 -2.66 -10.01
CA LYS A 78 1.61 -3.51 -9.93
C LYS A 78 2.86 -2.74 -9.53
N ILE A 79 3.84 -3.45 -8.98
CA ILE A 79 5.22 -2.96 -8.76
C ILE A 79 6.18 -4.15 -8.64
N SER A 80 7.44 -3.92 -9.02
CA SER A 80 8.54 -4.85 -8.73
C SER A 80 8.97 -4.75 -7.25
N TYR A 81 9.54 -5.83 -6.71
CA TYR A 81 10.17 -5.75 -5.37
C TYR A 81 11.32 -4.75 -5.34
N ALA A 82 12.07 -4.63 -6.45
CA ALA A 82 13.20 -3.70 -6.56
C ALA A 82 12.74 -2.23 -6.45
N ASP A 83 11.67 -1.84 -7.14
CA ASP A 83 11.15 -0.48 -7.09
C ASP A 83 10.43 -0.19 -5.77
N TYR A 84 9.74 -1.18 -5.20
CA TYR A 84 9.15 -1.04 -3.87
C TYR A 84 10.22 -0.82 -2.79
N ALA A 85 11.36 -1.54 -2.86
CA ALA A 85 12.45 -1.36 -1.90
C ALA A 85 13.03 0.07 -1.95
N ILE A 86 13.14 0.66 -3.14
CA ILE A 86 13.56 2.05 -3.31
C ILE A 86 12.55 2.99 -2.64
N ALA A 87 11.26 2.78 -2.92
CA ALA A 87 10.20 3.59 -2.32
C ALA A 87 10.23 3.54 -0.78
N ILE A 88 10.47 2.37 -0.19
CA ILE A 88 10.60 2.22 1.27
C ILE A 88 11.73 3.08 1.84
N ILE A 89 12.90 3.11 1.19
CA ILE A 89 14.03 3.94 1.63
C ILE A 89 13.69 5.43 1.51
N ASP A 90 13.14 5.85 0.38
CA ASP A 90 12.77 7.25 0.16
C ASP A 90 11.72 7.73 1.18
N ILE A 91 10.76 6.86 1.53
CA ILE A 91 9.74 7.13 2.55
C ILE A 91 10.37 7.18 3.95
N ALA A 92 11.24 6.24 4.29
CA ALA A 92 11.88 6.18 5.61
C ALA A 92 12.76 7.41 5.89
N CYS A 93 13.38 7.99 4.85
CA CYS A 93 14.19 9.20 4.94
C CYS A 93 13.37 10.49 4.93
N ASN A 94 12.05 10.43 4.73
CA ASN A 94 11.19 11.61 4.60
C ASN A 94 10.23 11.75 5.81
N PRO A 95 10.43 12.76 6.69
CA PRO A 95 9.61 12.94 7.88
C PRO A 95 8.15 13.30 7.57
N LEU A 96 7.84 13.71 6.33
CA LEU A 96 6.49 14.10 5.91
C LEU A 96 5.48 12.94 5.97
N TYR A 97 5.93 11.68 5.95
CA TYR A 97 5.04 10.51 5.97
C TYR A 97 4.75 9.97 7.37
N ASN A 98 5.27 10.62 8.42
CA ASN A 98 5.08 10.15 9.79
C ASN A 98 3.58 10.03 10.16
N LYS A 99 3.23 8.89 10.75
CA LYS A 99 1.87 8.49 11.16
C LYS A 99 0.87 8.44 10.00
N GLN A 100 1.33 8.08 8.81
CA GLN A 100 0.49 7.95 7.64
C GLN A 100 0.45 6.51 7.14
N ARG A 101 -0.71 6.17 6.59
CA ARG A 101 -0.81 5.05 5.66
C ARG A 101 -0.75 5.60 4.25
N ILE A 102 0.16 5.05 3.45
CA ILE A 102 0.33 5.40 2.04
C ILE A 102 0.33 4.13 1.18
N GLY A 103 0.05 4.29 -0.10
CA GLY A 103 0.22 3.24 -1.10
C GLY A 103 1.39 3.56 -2.03
N ILE A 104 1.93 2.54 -2.67
CA ILE A 104 2.89 2.68 -3.76
C ILE A 104 2.28 2.12 -5.03
N MET A 105 2.58 2.73 -6.16
CA MET A 105 2.16 2.29 -7.50
C MET A 105 3.37 2.34 -8.44
N GLY A 106 3.64 1.24 -9.17
CA GLY A 106 4.53 1.30 -10.32
C GLY A 106 3.90 2.12 -11.45
N VAL A 107 4.73 2.81 -12.23
CA VAL A 107 4.25 3.69 -13.32
C VAL A 107 4.00 2.89 -14.58
#